data_AF-A0A1I0EGJ1-F1
#
_entry.id   AF-A0A1I0EGJ1-F1
#
_cell.length_a   1.000
_cell.length_b   1.000
_cell.length_c   1.000
_cell.angle_alpha   90.00
_cell.angle_beta   90.00
_cell.angle_gamma   90.00
#
_symmetry.space_group_name_H-M   'P 1'
#
loop_
_entity.id
_entity.type
_entity.pdbx_description
1 polymer ?
#
loop_
_entity_poly.entity_id
_entity_poly.type
_entity_poly.pdbx_seq_one_letter_code
_entity_poly.pdbx_strand_id
1 'polypeptide(L)' 'MIARLPARALTPRPSIERLIAHYGATAVLWATLRALMMPRKKRPRPPDPYALSPHMRRDIGLPPAEPHVPKYYELR' A
#
# COMPACT_ATOMS: atom_id res chain seq x y z
N MET A 1 -13.89 -6.99 -15.96
CA MET A 1 -12.65 -6.54 -16.64
C MET A 1 -11.71 -6.04 -15.55
N ILE A 2 -10.65 -6.78 -15.21
CA ILE A 2 -9.78 -6.44 -14.07
C ILE A 2 -8.86 -5.28 -14.48
N ALA A 3 -8.95 -4.14 -13.78
CA ALA A 3 -8.01 -3.04 -13.94
C ALA A 3 -6.62 -3.50 -13.49
N ARG A 4 -5.76 -3.86 -14.46
CA ARG A 4 -4.34 -4.08 -14.21
C ARG A 4 -3.69 -2.72 -13.95
N LEU A 5 -3.70 -2.28 -12.69
CA LEU A 5 -2.85 -1.18 -12.27
C LEU A 5 -1.39 -1.62 -12.50
N PRO A 6 -0.62 -0.95 -13.37
CA PRO A 6 0.78 -1.31 -13.55
C PRO A 6 1.47 -1.05 -12.21
N ALA A 7 1.97 -2.12 -11.56
CA ALA A 7 2.79 -2.05 -10.35
C ALA A 7 4.02 -1.10 -10.51
N ARG A 8 4.30 -0.70 -11.75
CA ARG A 8 5.31 0.28 -12.15
C ARG A 8 5.05 1.72 -11.70
N ALA A 9 3.81 2.08 -11.36
CA ALA A 9 3.48 3.44 -10.88
C ALA A 9 3.95 3.73 -9.43
N LEU A 10 4.45 2.73 -8.69
CA LEU A 10 4.80 2.87 -7.27
C LEU A 10 6.28 3.14 -6.99
N THR A 11 7.11 3.34 -8.01
CA THR A 11 8.51 3.74 -7.81
C THR A 11 8.90 4.94 -8.66
N PRO A 12 8.70 6.17 -8.15
CA PRO A 12 9.58 7.25 -8.55
C PRO A 12 10.94 6.90 -7.95
N ARG A 13 11.77 6.16 -8.68
CA ARG A 13 13.21 6.20 -8.45
C ARG A 13 13.72 7.41 -9.24
N PRO A 14 13.87 8.61 -8.64
CA PRO A 14 14.93 9.47 -9.14
C PRO A 14 16.20 8.62 -9.05
N SER A 15 16.91 8.44 -10.17
CA SER A 15 18.19 7.76 -10.13
C SER A 15 19.05 8.47 -9.08
N ILE A 16 19.73 7.72 -8.22
CA ILE A 16 20.54 8.28 -7.13
C ILE A 16 21.52 9.34 -7.66
N GLU A 17 22.02 9.15 -8.88
CA GLU A 17 22.81 10.14 -9.63
C GLU A 17 22.13 11.50 -9.77
N ARG A 18 20.83 11.56 -10.08
CA ARG A 18 20.10 12.84 -10.18
C ARG A 18 19.99 13.53 -8.82
N LEU A 19 19.83 12.77 -7.75
CA LEU A 19 19.81 13.31 -6.40
C LEU A 19 21.19 13.85 -6.01
N ILE A 20 22.25 13.13 -6.36
CA ILE A 20 23.63 13.58 -6.12
C ILE A 20 23.94 14.84 -6.92
N ALA A 21 23.53 14.90 -8.19
CA ALA A 21 23.74 16.07 -9.05
C ALA A 21 23.00 17.31 -8.53
N HIS A 22 21.81 17.15 -7.93
CA HIS A 22 21.00 18.28 -7.47
C HIS A 22 21.29 18.72 -6.04
N TYR A 23 21.59 17.78 -5.13
CA TYR A 23 21.76 18.05 -3.69
C TYR A 23 23.18 17.81 -3.17
N GLY A 24 24.07 17.21 -3.98
CA GLY A 24 25.42 16.82 -3.57
C GLY A 24 25.49 15.45 -2.89
N ALA A 25 26.66 14.80 -3.01
CA ALA A 25 26.86 13.43 -2.54
C ALA A 25 26.73 13.29 -1.00
N THR A 26 27.21 14.27 -0.24
CA THR A 26 27.16 14.27 1.23
C THR A 26 25.73 14.37 1.77
N ALA A 27 24.91 15.23 1.18
CA ALA A 27 23.50 15.37 1.56
C ALA A 27 22.71 14.09 1.28
N VAL A 28 22.94 13.47 0.13
CA VAL A 28 22.30 12.19 -0.25
C VAL A 28 22.76 11.05 0.66
N LEU A 29 24.04 10.99 1.01
CA LEU A 29 24.58 9.99 1.93
C LEU A 29 23.90 10.08 3.31
N TRP A 30 23.84 11.29 3.88
CA TRP A 30 23.17 11.52 5.16
C TRP A 30 21.68 11.21 5.12
N ALA A 31 20.99 11.58 4.04
CA ALA A 31 19.57 11.24 3.86
C ALA A 31 19.36 9.72 3.78
N THR A 32 20.26 9.00 3.13
CA THR A 32 20.20 7.54 2.99
C THR A 32 20.43 6.86 4.33
N LEU A 33 21.44 7.29 5.10
CA LEU A 33 21.69 6.80 6.46
C LEU A 33 20.50 7.06 7.38
N ARG A 34 19.95 8.27 7.33
CA ARG A 34 18.77 8.64 8.11
C ARG A 34 17.57 7.76 7.76
N ALA A 35 17.32 7.51 6.47
CA ALA A 35 16.24 6.65 6.02
C ALA A 35 16.41 5.18 6.46
N LEU A 36 17.64 4.69 6.58
CA LEU A 36 17.93 3.35 7.09
C LEU A 36 17.63 3.23 8.59
N MET A 37 17.96 4.27 9.36
CA MET A 37 17.74 4.28 10.82
C MET A 37 16.29 4.60 11.21
N MET A 38 15.51 5.23 10.34
CA MET A 38 14.15 5.64 10.66
C MET A 38 13.19 4.44 10.60
N PRO A 39 12.38 4.18 11.65
CA PRO A 39 11.39 3.11 11.59
C PRO A 39 10.41 3.40 10.47
N ARG A 40 10.19 2.41 9.59
CA ARG A 40 9.20 2.52 8.51
C ARG A 40 7.85 2.84 9.14
N LYS A 41 7.35 4.07 8.95
CA LYS A 41 5.96 4.41 9.27
C LYS A 41 5.08 3.41 8.52
N LYS A 42 4.45 2.50 9.25
CA LYS A 42 3.44 1.60 8.70
C LYS A 42 2.35 2.50 8.16
N ARG A 43 2.18 2.52 6.83
CA ARG A 43 1.02 3.17 6.23
C ARG A 43 -0.23 2.57 6.90
N PRO A 44 -1.26 3.38 7.22
CA PRO A 44 -2.51 2.84 7.73
C PRO A 44 -2.94 1.73 6.77
N ARG A 45 -3.20 0.54 7.33
CA ARG A 45 -3.65 -0.60 6.51
C ARG A 45 -4.89 -0.13 5.75
N PRO A 46 -5.01 -0.48 4.45
CA PRO A 46 -6.24 -0.21 3.73
C PRO A 46 -7.40 -0.83 4.50
N PRO A 47 -8.59 -0.19 4.47
CA PRO A 47 -9.78 -0.75 5.09
C PRO A 47 -9.99 -2.18 4.59
N ASP A 48 -10.42 -3.06 5.49
CA ASP A 48 -10.60 -4.47 5.23
C ASP A 48 -11.43 -4.67 3.94
N PRO A 49 -10.96 -5.44 2.94
CA PRO A 49 -11.75 -5.79 1.76
C PRO A 49 -13.11 -6.43 2.09
N TYR A 50 -13.24 -7.04 3.27
CA TYR A 50 -14.49 -7.59 3.77
C TYR A 50 -15.44 -6.53 4.36
N ALA A 51 -14.97 -5.31 4.61
CA ALA A 51 -15.77 -4.18 5.06
C ALA A 51 -16.38 -3.35 3.90
N LEU A 52 -16.22 -3.79 2.64
CA LEU A 52 -16.82 -3.14 1.49
C LEU A 52 -18.35 -3.34 1.48
N SER A 53 -19.10 -2.25 1.30
CA SER A 53 -20.56 -2.32 1.17
C SER A 53 -20.98 -3.11 -0.09
N PRO A 54 -22.19 -3.71 -0.11
CA PRO A 54 -22.66 -4.49 -1.25
C PRO A 54 -22.62 -3.73 -2.59
N HIS A 55 -22.93 -2.42 -2.55
CA HIS A 55 -22.90 -1.55 -3.73
C HIS A 55 -21.48 -1.35 -4.25
N MET A 56 -20.52 -1.08 -3.36
CA MET A 56 -19.11 -0.94 -3.75
C MET A 56 -18.57 -2.23 -4.36
N ARG A 57 -18.91 -3.41 -3.80
CA ARG A 57 -18.49 -4.70 -4.38
C ARG A 57 -19.01 -4.86 -5.81
N ARG A 58 -20.26 -4.46 -6.06
CA ARG A 58 -20.88 -4.50 -7.39
C ARG A 58 -20.16 -3.58 -8.38
N ASP A 59 -19.81 -2.37 -7.96
CA ASP A 59 -19.16 -1.37 -8.83
C ASP A 59 -17.73 -1.78 -9.24
N ILE A 60 -17.02 -2.51 -8.37
CA ILE A 60 -15.66 -2.99 -8.63
C ILE A 60 -15.66 -4.39 -9.30
N GLY A 61 -16.83 -5.01 -9.49
CA GLY A 61 -16.98 -6.34 -10.07
C GLY A 61 -16.53 -7.48 -9.15
N LEU A 62 -16.56 -7.26 -7.83
CA LEU A 62 -16.34 -8.31 -6.84
C LEU A 62 -17.61 -9.16 -6.67
N PRO A 63 -17.48 -10.47 -6.41
CA PRO A 63 -18.64 -11.31 -6.09
C PRO A 63 -19.35 -10.79 -4.82
N PRO A 64 -20.65 -11.09 -4.62
CA PRO A 64 -21.36 -10.72 -3.39
C PRO A 64 -20.64 -11.27 -2.16
N ALA A 65 -20.77 -10.58 -1.03
CA ALA A 65 -20.26 -11.09 0.23
C ALA A 65 -21.01 -12.37 0.60
N GLU A 66 -20.30 -13.41 1.00
CA GLU A 66 -20.93 -14.60 1.57
C GLU A 66 -21.63 -14.20 2.87
N PRO A 67 -22.82 -14.76 3.16
CA PRO A 67 -23.50 -14.50 4.42
C PRO A 67 -22.57 -14.86 5.58
N HIS A 68 -22.42 -13.94 6.53
CA HIS A 68 -21.63 -14.18 7.73
C HIS A 68 -22.32 -15.28 8.55
N VAL A 69 -21.84 -16.51 8.42
CA VAL A 69 -22.25 -17.63 9.26
C VAL A 69 -21.36 -17.56 10.52
N PRO A 70 -21.95 -17.29 11.71
CA PRO A 70 -21.17 -17.23 12.93
C PRO A 70 -20.50 -18.57 13.16
N LYS A 71 -19.20 -18.52 13.48
CA LYS A 71 -18.44 -19.75 13.70
C LYS A 71 -18.73 -20.27 15.11
N TYR A 72 -18.59 -21.57 15.32
CA TYR A 72 -18.94 -22.24 16.59
C TYR A 72 -18.27 -21.64 17.83
N TYR A 73 -17.15 -20.93 17.68
CA TYR A 73 -16.42 -20.27 18.76
C TYR A 73 -16.94 -18.86 19.12
N GLU A 74 -17.87 -18.29 18.34
CA GLU A 74 -18.52 -17.00 18.62
C GLU A 74 -19.81 -17.17 19.45
N LEU A 75 -20.26 -18.41 19.65
CA LEU A 75 -21.48 -18.78 20.37
C LEU A 75 -21.26 -19.02 21.88
N ARG A 76 -20.13 -18.55 22.44
CA ARG A 76 -19.75 -18.79 23.84
C ARG A 76 -19.91 -17.57 24.72
#